data_AF-A0A810DRE7-F1
#
_entry.id   AF-A0A810DRE7-F1
#
_cell.length_a   1.000
_cell.length_b   1.000
_cell.length_c   1.000
_cell.angle_alpha   90.00
_cell.angle_beta   90.00
_cell.angle_gamma   90.00
#
_symmetry.space_group_name_H-M   'P 1'
#
loop_
_entity.id
_entity.type
_entity.pdbx_description
1 polymer ?
#
loop_
_entity_poly.entity_id
_entity_poly.type
_entity_poly.pdbx_seq_one_letter_code
_entity_poly.pdbx_strand_id
1 'polypeptide(L)'
;MGQQTAYNSSGQIVGVSDSWAYSTVAIYHNQMEFQGMTSSEISSNATHEVGHTLSQAHPVTSEASVMKQGIQSIGVQSYDVMSLISKWGD
;
A
#
# COMPACT_ATOMS: atom_id res chain seq x y z
N MET A 1 -3.73 -4.77 11.00
CA MET A 1 -3.74 -4.24 9.62
C MET A 1 -2.79 -3.06 9.57
N GLY A 2 -2.08 -2.87 8.46
CA GLY A 2 -1.03 -1.86 8.42
C GLY A 2 -1.54 -0.43 8.52
N GLN A 3 -0.64 0.48 8.85
CA GLN A 3 -0.89 1.90 8.94
C GLN A 3 0.19 2.65 8.17
N GLN A 4 -0.26 3.53 7.27
CA GLN A 4 0.57 4.40 6.46
C GLN A 4 0.51 5.84 6.98
N THR A 5 1.60 6.58 6.79
CA THR A 5 1.62 8.05 6.93
C THR A 5 2.51 8.65 5.84
N ALA A 6 1.95 9.55 5.02
CA ALA A 6 2.67 10.23 3.94
C ALA A 6 3.28 11.54 4.43
N TYR A 7 4.43 11.90 3.87
CA TYR A 7 5.13 13.14 4.17
C TYR A 7 5.55 13.88 2.90
N ASN A 8 5.50 15.21 2.92
CA ASN A 8 6.09 16.04 1.86
C ASN A 8 7.61 16.21 2.08
N SER A 9 8.26 16.94 1.16
CA SER A 9 9.72 17.21 1.23
C SER A 9 10.17 18.05 2.43
N SER A 10 9.22 18.72 3.10
CA SER A 10 9.46 19.46 4.34
C SER A 10 9.24 18.60 5.60
N GLY A 11 8.94 17.30 5.44
CA GLY A 11 8.69 16.38 6.55
C GLY A 11 7.32 16.57 7.22
N GLN A 12 6.38 17.28 6.58
CA GLN A 12 5.02 17.47 7.11
C GLN A 12 4.12 16.32 6.66
N ILE A 13 3.24 15.87 7.55
CA ILE A 13 2.21 14.87 7.21
C ILE A 13 1.28 15.46 6.15
N VAL A 14 1.02 14.69 5.09
CA VAL A 14 0.14 15.09 3.99
C VAL A 14 -0.90 14.02 3.69
N GLY A 15 -1.96 14.43 2.98
CA GLY A 15 -3.03 13.55 2.55
C GLY A 15 -2.66 12.70 1.35
N VAL A 16 -3.53 11.74 1.04
CA VAL A 16 -3.29 10.79 -0.05
C VAL A 16 -3.37 11.39 -1.45
N SER A 17 -3.96 12.58 -1.58
CA SER A 17 -4.07 13.32 -2.85
C SER A 17 -2.91 14.30 -3.07
N ASP A 18 -2.02 14.47 -2.08
CA ASP A 18 -0.89 15.38 -2.15
C ASP A 18 0.34 14.72 -2.77
N SER A 19 1.36 15.50 -3.13
CA SER A 19 2.66 14.97 -3.55
C SER A 19 3.44 14.44 -2.35
N TRP A 20 3.82 13.17 -2.40
CA TRP A 20 4.60 12.51 -1.34
C TRP A 20 6.09 12.56 -1.69
N ALA A 21 6.92 12.87 -0.70
CA ALA A 21 8.37 12.70 -0.78
C ALA A 21 8.80 11.34 -0.21
N TYR A 22 8.16 10.93 0.89
CA TYR A 22 8.34 9.61 1.49
C TYR A 22 7.08 9.23 2.29
N SER A 23 6.98 7.96 2.67
CA SER A 23 5.96 7.50 3.60
C SER A 23 6.54 6.49 4.59
N THR A 24 5.92 6.41 5.76
CA THR A 24 6.22 5.39 6.77
C THR A 24 5.07 4.40 6.84
N VAL A 25 5.40 3.14 7.05
CA VAL A 25 4.41 2.07 7.25
C VAL A 25 4.71 1.27 8.51
N ALA A 26 3.66 0.93 9.25
CA ALA A 26 3.71 0.03 10.38
C ALA A 26 2.80 -1.17 10.10
N ILE A 27 3.31 -2.39 10.27
CA ILE A 27 2.56 -3.63 10.08
C ILE A 27 2.39 -4.31 11.43
N TYR A 28 1.14 -4.48 11.87
CA TYR A 28 0.82 -5.02 13.20
C TYR A 28 0.48 -6.51 13.12
N HIS A 29 1.40 -7.37 13.53
CA HIS A 29 1.23 -8.82 13.50
C HIS A 29 0.05 -9.32 14.35
N ASN A 30 -0.06 -8.85 15.59
CA ASN A 30 -1.16 -9.20 16.50
C ASN A 30 -2.55 -8.88 15.92
N GLN A 31 -2.67 -7.82 15.12
CA GLN A 31 -3.91 -7.47 14.45
C GLN A 31 -4.22 -8.44 13.28
N MET A 32 -3.20 -8.92 12.58
CA MET A 32 -3.38 -9.94 11.53
C MET A 32 -3.79 -11.29 12.13
N GLU A 33 -3.19 -11.67 13.27
CA GLU A 33 -3.60 -12.86 14.03
C GLU A 33 -5.04 -12.74 14.55
N PHE A 34 -5.40 -11.58 15.14
CA PHE A 34 -6.75 -11.34 15.64
C PHE A 34 -7.83 -11.46 14.54
N GLN A 35 -7.52 -11.04 13.31
CA GLN A 35 -8.42 -11.17 12.17
C GLN A 35 -8.39 -12.57 11.52
N GLY A 36 -7.57 -13.50 12.03
CA GLY A 36 -7.48 -14.86 11.51
C GLY A 36 -6.89 -14.94 10.10
N MET A 37 -6.02 -13.99 9.72
CA MET A 37 -5.45 -13.94 8.37
C MET A 37 -4.56 -15.16 8.10
N THR A 38 -4.71 -15.71 6.90
CA THR A 38 -3.84 -16.76 6.36
C THR A 38 -2.48 -16.20 5.96
N SER A 39 -1.48 -17.07 5.77
CA SER A 39 -0.14 -16.67 5.33
C SER A 39 -0.14 -15.91 4.01
N SER A 40 -1.03 -16.25 3.07
CA SER A 40 -1.17 -15.55 1.80
C SER A 40 -1.77 -14.16 1.96
N GLU A 41 -2.73 -14.00 2.86
CA GLU A 41 -3.31 -12.69 3.19
C GLU A 41 -2.33 -11.79 3.93
N ILE A 42 -1.53 -12.35 4.84
CA ILE A 42 -0.45 -11.63 5.52
C ILE A 42 0.57 -11.13 4.50
N SER A 43 0.95 -11.98 3.54
CA SER A 43 1.89 -11.61 2.47
C SER A 43 1.31 -10.53 1.55
N SER A 44 0.02 -10.63 1.21
CA SER A 44 -0.70 -9.64 0.41
C SER A 44 -0.79 -8.29 1.14
N ASN A 45 -1.16 -8.29 2.42
CA ASN A 45 -1.18 -7.09 3.25
C ASN A 45 0.23 -6.47 3.36
N ALA A 46 1.27 -7.26 3.60
CA ALA A 46 2.64 -6.73 3.64
C ALA A 46 3.03 -6.08 2.29
N THR A 47 2.64 -6.70 1.17
CA THR A 47 2.87 -6.16 -0.17
C THR A 47 2.12 -4.83 -0.38
N HIS A 48 0.87 -4.73 0.08
CA HIS A 48 0.08 -3.50 0.08
C HIS A 48 0.78 -2.36 0.83
N GLU A 49 1.23 -2.62 2.05
CA GLU A 49 1.91 -1.61 2.87
C GLU A 49 3.26 -1.20 2.26
N VAL A 50 4.04 -2.15 1.72
CA VAL A 50 5.26 -1.81 0.97
C VAL A 50 4.93 -0.95 -0.25
N GLY A 51 3.82 -1.20 -0.96
CA GLY A 51 3.38 -0.36 -2.06
C GLY A 51 3.17 1.10 -1.65
N HIS A 52 2.65 1.36 -0.45
CA HIS A 52 2.55 2.72 0.09
C HIS A 52 3.92 3.42 0.26
N THR A 53 4.99 2.68 0.58
CA THR A 53 6.36 3.23 0.63
C THR A 53 6.86 3.71 -0.73
N LEU A 54 6.30 3.16 -1.81
CA LEU A 54 6.56 3.52 -3.21
C LEU A 54 5.56 4.56 -3.74
N SER A 55 4.93 5.32 -2.84
CA SER A 55 3.91 6.32 -3.15
C SER A 55 2.69 5.79 -3.90
N GLN A 56 2.34 4.51 -3.74
CA GLN A 56 1.06 3.98 -4.22
C GLN A 56 -0.07 4.37 -3.27
N ALA A 57 -1.16 4.90 -3.81
CA ALA A 57 -2.40 5.15 -3.07
C ALA A 57 -3.41 4.04 -3.41
N HIS A 58 -4.50 3.95 -2.63
CA HIS A 58 -5.60 3.05 -2.99
C HIS A 58 -6.22 3.48 -4.33
N PRO A 59 -6.45 2.54 -5.26
CA PRO A 59 -7.03 2.87 -6.55
C PRO A 59 -8.51 3.22 -6.42
N VAL A 60 -8.97 4.18 -7.22
CA VAL A 60 -10.40 4.50 -7.42
C VAL A 60 -11.02 3.70 -8.58
N THR A 61 -10.33 2.66 -9.04
CA THR A 61 -10.71 1.85 -10.21
C THR A 61 -11.27 0.49 -9.80
N SER A 62 -11.98 -0.18 -10.71
CA SER A 62 -12.42 -1.56 -10.52
C SER A 62 -11.32 -2.60 -10.77
N GLU A 63 -10.17 -2.21 -11.33
CA GLU A 63 -9.07 -3.11 -11.67
C GLU A 63 -8.56 -3.91 -10.47
N ALA A 64 -8.11 -5.15 -10.69
CA ALA A 64 -7.44 -5.91 -9.64
C ALA A 64 -6.14 -5.19 -9.25
N SER A 65 -5.90 -5.05 -7.95
CA SER A 65 -4.74 -4.32 -7.42
C SER A 65 -4.49 -4.73 -5.98
N VAL A 66 -3.25 -5.03 -5.65
CA VAL A 66 -2.85 -5.31 -4.25
C VAL A 66 -3.05 -4.07 -3.37
N MET A 67 -3.10 -2.88 -3.97
CA MET A 67 -3.34 -1.59 -3.30
C MET A 67 -4.82 -1.33 -2.96
N LYS A 68 -5.75 -2.22 -3.31
CA LYS A 68 -7.14 -2.10 -2.83
C LYS A 68 -7.21 -2.25 -1.30
N GLN A 69 -8.11 -1.50 -0.68
CA GLN A 69 -8.34 -1.62 0.76
C GLN A 69 -9.03 -2.95 1.10
N GLY A 70 -8.60 -3.59 2.19
CA GLY A 70 -9.21 -4.80 2.74
C GLY A 70 -8.26 -5.99 2.82
N ILE A 71 -8.72 -7.08 3.44
CA ILE A 71 -8.00 -8.35 3.47
C ILE A 71 -8.12 -8.98 2.07
N GLN A 72 -6.97 -9.32 1.49
CA GLN A 72 -6.89 -9.88 0.15
C GLN A 72 -5.85 -11.00 0.15
N SER A 73 -5.96 -11.94 -0.79
CA SER A 73 -4.96 -12.98 -1.01
C SER A 73 -4.42 -12.91 -2.43
N ILE A 74 -3.98 -11.72 -2.85
CA ILE A 74 -3.44 -11.44 -4.19
C ILE A 74 -2.02 -10.87 -4.11
N GLY A 75 -1.23 -11.10 -5.16
CA GLY A 75 0.05 -10.42 -5.36
C GLY A 75 -0.09 -9.12 -6.16
N VAL A 76 1.04 -8.53 -6.53
CA VAL A 76 1.12 -7.38 -7.45
C VAL A 76 0.39 -7.72 -8.76
N GLN A 77 -0.47 -6.80 -9.20
CA GLN A 77 -1.24 -6.90 -10.45
C GLN A 77 -0.69 -5.95 -11.52
N SER A 78 -1.12 -6.13 -12.78
CA SER A 78 -0.70 -5.28 -13.90
C SER A 78 -0.98 -3.79 -13.65
N TYR A 79 -2.10 -3.47 -13.00
CA TYR A 79 -2.43 -2.09 -12.62
C TYR A 79 -1.37 -1.49 -11.67
N ASP A 80 -0.94 -2.25 -10.67
CA ASP A 80 0.06 -1.81 -9.68
C ASP A 80 1.39 -1.50 -10.37
N VAL A 81 1.81 -2.36 -11.31
CA VAL A 81 3.04 -2.18 -12.11
C VAL A 81 2.95 -0.91 -12.94
N MET A 82 1.87 -0.72 -13.70
CA MET A 82 1.70 0.46 -14.54
C MET A 82 1.65 1.76 -13.72
N SER A 83 0.99 1.72 -12.55
CA SER A 83 0.95 2.83 -11.62
C SER A 83 2.35 3.17 -11.07
N LEU A 84 3.19 2.17 -10.77
CA LEU A 84 4.58 2.41 -10.37
C LEU A 84 5.42 3.01 -11.50
N ILE A 85 5.34 2.45 -12.71
CA ILE A 85 6.06 2.97 -13.89
C ILE A 85 5.67 4.43 -14.14
N SER A 86 4.39 4.79 -14.03
CA SER A 86 3.94 6.18 -14.21
C SER A 86 4.53 7.19 -13.21
N LYS A 87 5.00 6.71 -12.03
CA LYS A 87 5.56 7.55 -10.97
C LYS A 87 7.08 7.57 -10.98
N TRP A 88 7.70 6.43 -11.26
CA TRP A 88 9.14 6.23 -11.07
C TRP A 88 9.92 5.97 -12.36
N GLY A 89 9.24 5.72 -13.48
CA GLY A 89 9.86 5.28 -14.73
C GLY A 89 10.15 3.78 -14.75
N ASP A 90 10.95 3.37 -15.74
CA ASP A 90 11.50 2.03 -15.94
C ASP A 90 13.03 2.13 -16.00
#